data_AF-A0A812NNQ4-F1
#
_entry.id   AF-A0A812NNQ4-F1
#
_cell.length_a   1.000
_cell.length_b   1.000
_cell.length_c   1.000
_cell.angle_alpha   90.00
_cell.angle_beta   90.00
_cell.angle_gamma   90.00
#
_symmetry.space_group_name_H-M   'P 1'
#
loop_
_entity.id
_entity.type
_entity.pdbx_description
1 polymer ?
#
loop_
_entity_poly.entity_id
_entity_poly.type
_entity_poly.pdbx_seq_one_letter_code
_entity_poly.pdbx_strand_id
1 'polypeptide(L)'
;MPKAVAKSKLAAKASQRHGSRGPSRGAPPRGSVLRPPKPTSPSDLRSAAATKIQARFRGLLGRMLVAQRRLRLEQERAEEEHRRRVEEKRKAAEEARRQAAQEAQARAVQERDDKLRALRDRRCALEQMCQGLPSHHMDWEEAPAKLLDLLERKTAGIGKLAVCEAWLGCHTERRSARKKYLLLTRKWHPDKWAVQGELCVSIATEVAKQLVMAYEQACKELPNSAPASTTFAAQEDNDEDRECHEFASWVGVSFKGMEEVWKERRGVKR
;
A
#
# COMPACT_ATOMS: atom_id res chain seq x y z
N MET A 1 -9.72 6.25 -23.67
CA MET A 1 -10.23 5.15 -24.53
C MET A 1 -9.64 3.81 -24.07
N PRO A 2 -10.16 3.14 -23.03
CA PRO A 2 -9.73 1.80 -22.68
C PRO A 2 -10.61 0.77 -23.42
N LYS A 3 -9.98 -0.14 -24.15
CA LYS A 3 -10.66 -1.21 -24.89
C LYS A 3 -11.01 -2.37 -23.96
N ALA A 4 -12.18 -2.91 -24.25
CA ALA A 4 -12.95 -3.86 -23.48
C ALA A 4 -12.25 -5.20 -23.19
N VAL A 5 -12.58 -5.68 -22.00
CA VAL A 5 -12.46 -7.04 -21.50
C VAL A 5 -13.19 -8.02 -22.43
N ALA A 6 -12.48 -9.05 -22.91
CA ALA A 6 -13.08 -10.17 -23.63
C ALA A 6 -13.02 -11.46 -22.78
N LYS A 7 -14.22 -11.99 -22.58
CA LYS A 7 -14.62 -13.20 -21.88
C LYS A 7 -13.98 -14.49 -22.42
N SER A 8 -13.66 -15.37 -21.46
CA SER A 8 -14.04 -16.79 -21.41
C SER A 8 -13.73 -17.71 -22.60
N LYS A 9 -12.84 -18.69 -22.38
CA LYS A 9 -13.04 -20.07 -22.87
C LYS A 9 -12.32 -21.06 -21.96
N LEU A 10 -13.08 -21.58 -20.99
CA LEU A 10 -12.84 -22.86 -20.34
C LEU A 10 -12.97 -23.95 -21.41
N ALA A 11 -11.88 -24.68 -21.64
CA ALA A 11 -11.90 -25.95 -22.36
C ALA A 11 -11.40 -27.03 -21.40
N ALA A 12 -12.35 -27.64 -20.70
CA ALA A 12 -12.17 -28.91 -20.03
C ALA A 12 -11.84 -29.97 -21.10
N LYS A 13 -10.63 -30.52 -21.09
CA LYS A 13 -10.31 -31.69 -21.91
C LYS A 13 -10.54 -32.94 -21.07
N ALA A 14 -11.71 -33.51 -21.30
CA ALA A 14 -12.19 -34.73 -20.70
C ALA A 14 -11.27 -35.91 -20.98
N SER A 15 -11.14 -36.73 -19.95
CA SER A 15 -10.50 -38.04 -19.92
C SER A 15 -11.09 -38.96 -20.98
N GLN A 16 -10.33 -39.28 -22.03
CA GLN A 16 -10.60 -40.43 -22.89
C GLN A 16 -9.97 -41.67 -22.26
N ARG A 17 -10.74 -42.36 -21.41
CA ARG A 17 -10.53 -43.79 -21.13
C ARG A 17 -11.24 -44.60 -22.22
N HIS A 18 -10.52 -44.95 -23.28
CA HIS A 18 -10.82 -46.17 -24.03
C HIS A 18 -10.33 -47.34 -23.15
N GLY A 19 -11.17 -48.26 -22.70
CA GLY A 19 -12.20 -48.91 -23.48
C GLY A 19 -11.66 -50.27 -23.89
N SER A 20 -11.44 -51.12 -22.88
CA SER A 20 -10.98 -52.50 -22.94
C SER A 20 -11.82 -53.31 -23.93
N ARG A 21 -11.21 -53.81 -25.01
CA ARG A 21 -11.73 -54.95 -25.79
C ARG A 21 -10.55 -55.77 -26.31
N GLY A 22 -10.13 -56.73 -25.51
CA GLY A 22 -9.39 -57.90 -25.99
C GLY A 22 -10.25 -59.14 -25.80
N PRO A 23 -10.86 -59.70 -26.85
CA PRO A 23 -11.33 -61.06 -26.82
C PRO A 23 -10.41 -61.92 -27.69
N SER A 24 -9.65 -62.82 -27.07
CA SER A 24 -9.46 -64.17 -27.59
C SER A 24 -8.72 -64.99 -26.54
N ARG A 25 -9.51 -65.57 -25.62
CA ARG A 25 -9.06 -66.74 -24.87
C ARG A 25 -9.01 -67.88 -25.87
N GLY A 26 -7.84 -68.13 -26.45
CA GLY A 26 -7.51 -69.42 -27.03
C GLY A 26 -7.69 -70.48 -25.96
N ALA A 27 -8.63 -71.40 -26.17
CA ALA A 27 -8.78 -72.57 -25.34
C ALA A 27 -7.46 -73.37 -25.33
N PRO A 28 -6.98 -73.86 -24.17
CA PRO A 28 -5.91 -74.84 -24.19
C PRO A 28 -6.43 -76.11 -24.89
N PRO A 29 -5.63 -76.79 -25.72
CA PRO A 29 -6.02 -78.08 -26.25
C PRO A 29 -6.27 -79.02 -25.06
N ARG A 30 -7.39 -79.74 -25.11
CA ARG A 30 -7.68 -80.89 -24.24
C ARG A 30 -6.64 -81.99 -24.55
N GLY A 31 -5.44 -81.81 -24.03
CA GLY A 31 -4.44 -82.87 -23.90
C GLY A 31 -4.88 -83.80 -22.78
N SER A 32 -4.91 -85.08 -23.09
CA SER A 32 -5.32 -86.18 -22.22
C SER A 32 -4.80 -86.02 -20.79
N VAL A 33 -5.73 -86.06 -19.83
CA VAL A 33 -5.39 -86.38 -18.45
C VAL A 33 -5.02 -87.86 -18.45
N LEU A 34 -3.76 -88.16 -18.81
CA LEU A 34 -3.14 -89.43 -18.48
C LEU A 34 -3.18 -89.53 -16.96
N ARG A 35 -4.13 -90.33 -16.47
CA ARG A 35 -4.26 -90.70 -15.08
C ARG A 35 -2.90 -91.27 -14.66
N PRO A 36 -2.20 -90.67 -13.68
CA PRO A 36 -0.91 -91.20 -13.27
C PRO A 36 -1.08 -92.65 -12.84
N PRO A 37 -0.16 -93.55 -13.24
CA PRO A 37 -0.24 -94.96 -12.88
C PRO A 37 -0.39 -95.10 -11.37
N LYS A 38 -1.26 -96.03 -10.96
CA LYS A 38 -1.50 -96.33 -9.55
C LYS A 38 -0.16 -96.82 -8.97
N PRO A 39 0.42 -96.15 -7.97
CA PRO A 39 1.75 -96.48 -7.49
C PRO A 39 1.69 -97.87 -6.83
N THR A 40 2.46 -98.81 -7.37
CA THR A 40 2.48 -100.22 -6.95
C THR A 40 3.62 -100.53 -5.97
N SER A 41 4.57 -99.61 -5.79
CA SER A 41 5.69 -99.76 -4.84
C SER A 41 5.73 -98.63 -3.79
N PRO A 42 6.23 -98.89 -2.57
CA PRO A 42 6.38 -97.88 -1.53
C PRO A 42 7.34 -96.73 -1.93
N SER A 43 8.25 -96.97 -2.88
CA SER A 43 9.12 -95.95 -3.48
C SER A 43 8.33 -94.96 -4.35
N ASP A 44 7.42 -95.46 -5.17
CA ASP A 44 6.59 -94.64 -6.08
C ASP A 44 5.56 -93.80 -5.32
N LEU A 45 5.06 -94.32 -4.20
CA LEU A 45 4.20 -93.56 -3.28
C LEU A 45 4.96 -92.38 -2.65
N ARG A 46 6.22 -92.59 -2.25
CA ARG A 46 7.07 -91.53 -1.67
C ARG A 46 7.45 -90.48 -2.70
N SER A 47 7.80 -90.88 -3.92
CA SER A 47 8.12 -89.93 -5.00
C SER A 47 6.89 -89.11 -5.41
N ALA A 48 5.72 -89.75 -5.58
CA ALA A 48 4.46 -89.05 -5.88
C ALA A 48 4.01 -88.09 -4.75
N ALA A 49 4.21 -88.48 -3.49
CA ALA A 49 3.98 -87.60 -2.34
C ALA A 49 4.94 -86.41 -2.32
N ALA A 50 6.24 -86.64 -2.58
CA ALA A 50 7.25 -85.58 -2.67
C ALA A 50 6.94 -84.57 -3.79
N THR A 51 6.51 -85.03 -4.97
CA THR A 51 6.11 -84.14 -6.07
C THR A 51 4.90 -83.30 -5.71
N LYS A 52 3.89 -83.87 -5.02
CA LYS A 52 2.73 -83.12 -4.52
C LYS A 52 3.12 -82.07 -3.48
N ILE A 53 4.04 -82.40 -2.58
CA ILE A 53 4.57 -81.47 -1.57
C ILE A 53 5.33 -80.33 -2.26
N GLN A 54 6.23 -80.64 -3.20
CA GLN A 54 6.98 -79.65 -3.97
C GLN A 54 6.05 -78.73 -4.78
N ALA A 55 5.01 -79.28 -5.42
CA ALA A 55 4.03 -78.48 -6.16
C ALA A 55 3.25 -77.52 -5.23
N ARG A 56 2.85 -77.99 -4.04
CA ARG A 56 2.21 -77.14 -3.02
C ARG A 56 3.15 -76.05 -2.51
N PHE A 57 4.41 -76.38 -2.22
CA PHE A 57 5.43 -75.41 -1.80
C PHE A 57 5.70 -74.35 -2.86
N ARG A 58 5.89 -74.76 -4.13
CA ARG A 58 6.05 -73.82 -5.26
C ARG A 58 4.84 -72.89 -5.40
N GLY A 59 3.62 -73.41 -5.23
CA GLY A 59 2.40 -72.61 -5.24
C GLY A 59 2.31 -71.61 -4.07
N LEU A 60 2.72 -72.01 -2.87
CA LEU A 60 2.80 -71.14 -1.69
C LEU A 60 3.84 -70.04 -1.87
N LEU A 61 5.06 -70.40 -2.28
CA LEU A 61 6.13 -69.45 -2.58
C LEU A 61 5.71 -68.45 -3.68
N GLY A 62 5.10 -68.93 -4.77
CA GLY A 62 4.60 -68.07 -5.83
C GLY A 62 3.55 -67.07 -5.34
N ARG A 63 2.60 -67.50 -4.51
CA ARG A 63 1.60 -66.59 -3.90
C ARG A 63 2.25 -65.55 -2.99
N MET A 64 3.22 -65.95 -2.16
CA MET A 64 3.93 -65.04 -1.27
C MET A 64 4.74 -64.00 -2.05
N LEU A 65 5.48 -64.42 -3.10
CA LEU A 65 6.23 -63.52 -3.96
C LEU A 65 5.32 -62.53 -4.70
N VAL A 66 4.16 -62.97 -5.19
CA VAL A 66 3.18 -62.08 -5.83
C VAL A 66 2.59 -61.09 -4.81
N ALA A 67 2.25 -61.54 -3.61
CA ALA A 67 1.75 -60.65 -2.55
C ALA A 67 2.79 -59.59 -2.17
N GLN A 68 4.04 -59.99 -1.97
CA GLN A 68 5.14 -59.08 -1.67
C GLN A 68 5.41 -58.09 -2.81
N ARG A 69 5.33 -58.55 -4.07
CA ARG A 69 5.48 -57.68 -5.24
C ARG A 69 4.33 -56.67 -5.34
N ARG A 70 3.10 -57.07 -5.05
CA ARG A 70 1.93 -56.16 -5.01
C ARG A 70 2.09 -55.09 -3.95
N LEU A 71 2.48 -55.49 -2.74
CA LEU A 71 2.73 -54.54 -1.64
C LEU A 71 3.80 -53.50 -2.01
N ARG A 72 4.92 -53.93 -2.61
CA ARG A 72 5.96 -53.00 -3.09
C ARG A 72 5.43 -52.02 -4.13
N LEU A 73 4.67 -52.49 -5.12
CA LEU A 73 4.09 -51.62 -6.14
C LEU A 73 3.07 -50.62 -5.55
N GLU A 74 2.31 -51.01 -4.53
CA GLU A 74 1.41 -50.11 -3.82
C GLU A 74 2.17 -49.06 -3.01
N GLN A 75 3.25 -49.45 -2.35
CA GLN A 75 4.15 -48.52 -1.65
C GLN A 75 4.80 -47.52 -2.60
N GLU A 76 5.37 -48.00 -3.72
CA GLU A 76 5.97 -47.15 -4.76
C GLU A 76 4.97 -46.13 -5.30
N ARG A 77 3.73 -46.55 -5.59
CA ARG A 77 2.65 -45.62 -6.03
C ARG A 77 2.31 -44.58 -4.98
N ALA A 78 2.19 -44.97 -3.71
CA ALA A 78 1.91 -44.04 -2.62
C ALA A 78 3.04 -43.03 -2.42
N GLU A 79 4.29 -43.46 -2.53
CA GLU A 79 5.47 -42.58 -2.47
C GLU A 79 5.53 -41.62 -3.66
N GLU A 80 5.29 -42.10 -4.88
CA GLU A 80 5.24 -41.24 -6.07
C GLU A 80 4.13 -40.20 -5.99
N GLU A 81 2.93 -40.59 -5.54
CA GLU A 81 1.83 -39.65 -5.31
C GLU A 81 2.18 -38.61 -4.24
N HIS A 82 2.83 -39.04 -3.15
CA HIS A 82 3.29 -38.12 -2.11
C HIS A 82 4.32 -37.13 -2.65
N ARG A 83 5.32 -37.61 -3.41
CA ARG A 83 6.34 -36.75 -4.05
C ARG A 83 5.71 -35.74 -4.99
N ARG A 84 4.77 -36.16 -5.84
CA ARG A 84 4.04 -35.25 -6.75
C ARG A 84 3.30 -34.16 -5.99
N ARG A 85 2.58 -34.51 -4.92
CA ARG A 85 1.86 -33.52 -4.09
C ARG A 85 2.81 -32.52 -3.42
N VAL A 86 3.98 -32.97 -2.97
CA VAL A 86 4.99 -32.10 -2.37
C VAL A 86 5.58 -31.16 -3.43
N GLU A 87 5.90 -31.67 -4.62
CA GLU A 87 6.39 -30.86 -5.74
C GLU A 87 5.36 -29.82 -6.20
N GLU A 88 4.09 -30.20 -6.33
CA GLU A 88 2.99 -29.29 -6.67
C GLU A 88 2.84 -28.18 -5.63
N LYS A 89 2.86 -28.53 -4.33
CA LYS A 89 2.82 -27.55 -3.25
C LYS A 89 4.01 -26.61 -3.29
N ARG A 90 5.21 -27.12 -3.58
CA ARG A 90 6.43 -26.31 -3.68
C ARG A 90 6.35 -25.35 -4.88
N LYS A 91 5.91 -25.83 -6.04
CA LYS A 91 5.72 -25.01 -7.25
C LYS A 91 4.66 -23.94 -7.02
N ALA A 92 3.51 -24.30 -6.45
CA ALA A 92 2.45 -23.35 -6.12
C ALA A 92 2.91 -22.28 -5.12
N ALA A 93 3.70 -22.66 -4.11
CA ALA A 93 4.27 -21.71 -3.15
C ALA A 93 5.30 -20.77 -3.82
N GLU A 94 6.11 -21.27 -4.76
CA GLU A 94 7.05 -20.45 -5.51
C GLU A 94 6.34 -19.47 -6.45
N GLU A 95 5.31 -19.93 -7.16
CA GLU A 95 4.47 -19.08 -8.01
C GLU A 95 3.76 -18.00 -7.19
N ALA A 96 3.18 -18.36 -6.05
CA ALA A 96 2.56 -17.40 -5.13
C ALA A 96 3.56 -16.35 -4.62
N ARG A 97 4.80 -16.75 -4.31
CA ARG A 97 5.87 -15.81 -3.93
C ARG A 97 6.26 -14.88 -5.06
N ARG A 98 6.35 -15.39 -6.30
CA ARG A 98 6.65 -14.57 -7.49
C ARG A 98 5.53 -13.58 -7.76
N GLN A 99 4.27 -14.00 -7.67
CA GLN A 99 3.11 -13.12 -7.81
C GLN A 99 3.07 -12.05 -6.73
N ALA A 100 3.27 -12.41 -5.45
CA ALA A 100 3.32 -11.45 -4.36
C ALA A 100 4.46 -10.43 -4.54
N ALA A 101 5.63 -10.86 -5.02
CA ALA A 101 6.74 -9.96 -5.32
C ALA A 101 6.41 -9.02 -6.49
N GLN A 102 5.77 -9.51 -7.55
CA GLN A 102 5.34 -8.69 -8.68
C GLN A 102 4.26 -7.67 -8.26
N GLU A 103 3.29 -8.07 -7.45
CA GLU A 103 2.27 -7.17 -6.92
C GLU A 103 2.85 -6.10 -6.01
N ALA A 104 3.81 -6.46 -5.15
CA ALA A 104 4.50 -5.50 -4.29
C ALA A 104 5.29 -4.48 -5.12
N GLN A 105 5.97 -4.92 -6.18
CA GLN A 105 6.67 -4.02 -7.10
C GLN A 105 5.68 -3.11 -7.85
N ALA A 106 4.57 -3.65 -8.34
CA ALA A 106 3.55 -2.87 -9.03
C ALA A 106 2.94 -1.79 -8.10
N ARG A 107 2.66 -2.13 -6.84
CA ARG A 107 2.17 -1.16 -5.84
C ARG A 107 3.21 -0.07 -5.55
N ALA A 108 4.48 -0.44 -5.38
CA ALA A 108 5.54 0.54 -5.15
C ALA A 108 5.71 1.52 -6.32
N VAL A 109 5.60 1.03 -7.56
CA VAL A 109 5.62 1.88 -8.77
C VAL A 109 4.39 2.78 -8.79
N GLN A 110 3.21 2.24 -8.52
CA GLN A 110 1.97 3.01 -8.47
C GLN A 110 2.03 4.12 -7.41
N GLU A 111 2.49 3.82 -6.20
CA GLU A 111 2.66 4.82 -5.14
C GLU A 111 3.64 5.93 -5.55
N ARG A 112 4.73 5.60 -6.24
CA ARG A 112 5.67 6.59 -6.75
C ARG A 112 5.00 7.48 -7.80
N ASP A 113 4.26 6.88 -8.73
CA ASP A 113 3.62 7.62 -9.81
C ASP A 113 2.48 8.50 -9.31
N ASP A 114 1.72 8.03 -8.31
CA ASP A 114 0.69 8.82 -7.61
C ASP A 114 1.30 10.00 -6.85
N LYS A 115 2.45 9.80 -6.18
CA LYS A 115 3.21 10.91 -5.56
C LYS A 115 3.65 11.96 -6.59
N LEU A 116 4.17 11.51 -7.74
CA LEU A 116 4.56 12.43 -8.82
C LEU A 116 3.35 13.18 -9.40
N ARG A 117 2.20 12.53 -9.51
CA ARG A 117 0.95 13.18 -9.93
C ARG A 117 0.53 14.25 -8.92
N ALA A 118 0.50 13.91 -7.63
CA ALA A 118 0.15 14.85 -6.57
C ALA A 118 1.08 16.10 -6.55
N LEU A 119 2.38 15.93 -6.78
CA LEU A 119 3.31 17.06 -6.89
C LEU A 119 3.02 17.96 -8.10
N ARG A 120 2.68 17.37 -9.25
CA ARG A 120 2.29 18.13 -10.45
C ARG A 120 0.99 18.88 -10.23
N ASP A 121 -0.01 18.23 -9.66
CA ASP A 121 -1.31 18.85 -9.37
C ASP A 121 -1.13 20.01 -8.38
N ARG A 122 -0.33 19.81 -7.33
CA ARG A 122 0.01 20.85 -6.35
C ARG A 122 0.70 22.05 -7.01
N ARG A 123 1.67 21.81 -7.89
CA ARG A 123 2.36 22.88 -8.63
C ARG A 123 1.39 23.63 -9.55
N CYS A 124 0.53 22.92 -10.27
CA CYS A 124 -0.46 23.54 -11.15
C CYS A 124 -1.46 24.41 -10.36
N ALA A 125 -1.93 23.93 -9.21
CA ALA A 125 -2.77 24.71 -8.30
C ALA A 125 -2.05 25.97 -7.82
N LEU A 126 -0.78 25.88 -7.39
CA LEU A 126 0.02 27.05 -7.03
C LEU A 126 0.17 28.06 -8.18
N GLU A 127 0.44 27.59 -9.39
CA GLU A 127 0.52 28.44 -10.59
C GLU A 127 -0.81 29.19 -10.83
N GLN A 128 -1.94 28.50 -10.73
CA GLN A 128 -3.27 29.12 -10.84
C GLN A 128 -3.53 30.13 -9.72
N MET A 129 -3.15 29.78 -8.49
CA MET A 129 -3.33 30.67 -7.34
C MET A 129 -2.51 31.95 -7.52
N CYS A 130 -1.22 31.84 -7.84
CA CYS A 130 -0.35 32.99 -8.08
C CYS A 130 -0.88 33.89 -9.21
N GLN A 131 -1.39 33.32 -10.29
CA GLN A 131 -1.99 34.09 -11.40
C GLN A 131 -3.30 34.79 -11.02
N GLY A 132 -4.07 34.22 -10.09
CA GLY A 132 -5.33 34.79 -9.61
C GLY A 132 -5.16 35.94 -8.61
N LEU A 133 -3.93 36.29 -8.22
CA LEU A 133 -3.67 37.34 -7.25
C LEU A 133 -3.77 38.73 -7.90
N PRO A 134 -4.44 39.71 -7.25
CA PRO A 134 -4.59 41.05 -7.82
C PRO A 134 -3.30 41.89 -7.83
N SER A 135 -2.32 41.55 -6.98
CA SER A 135 -1.08 42.32 -6.83
C SER A 135 -0.06 41.51 -6.03
N HIS A 136 1.20 41.50 -6.42
CA HIS A 136 2.26 40.78 -5.71
C HIS A 136 3.01 41.70 -4.74
N HIS A 137 3.15 41.24 -3.51
CA HIS A 137 3.80 41.96 -2.42
C HIS A 137 5.04 41.23 -1.89
N MET A 138 5.23 39.98 -2.29
CA MET A 138 6.35 39.13 -1.93
C MET A 138 6.81 38.35 -3.16
N ASP A 139 8.12 38.13 -3.28
CA ASP A 139 8.73 37.36 -4.37
C ASP A 139 8.16 35.95 -4.54
N TRP A 140 7.73 35.32 -3.44
CA TRP A 140 7.14 33.99 -3.47
C TRP A 140 5.70 33.99 -4.00
N GLU A 141 5.02 35.14 -4.03
CA GLU A 141 3.70 35.26 -4.65
C GLU A 141 3.77 35.31 -6.18
N GLU A 142 4.90 35.73 -6.74
CA GLU A 142 5.15 35.80 -8.19
C GLU A 142 5.63 34.46 -8.75
N ALA A 143 6.44 33.75 -7.97
CA ALA A 143 7.09 32.52 -8.39
C ALA A 143 6.57 31.31 -7.61
N PRO A 144 5.68 30.48 -8.20
CA PRO A 144 5.14 29.26 -7.58
C PRO A 144 6.22 28.30 -7.06
N ALA A 145 7.37 28.23 -7.74
CA ALA A 145 8.51 27.43 -7.30
C ALA A 145 9.09 27.91 -5.97
N LYS A 146 9.21 29.23 -5.77
CA LYS A 146 9.69 29.81 -4.50
C LYS A 146 8.71 29.52 -3.37
N LEU A 147 7.40 29.62 -3.63
CA LEU A 147 6.38 29.30 -2.63
C LEU A 147 6.38 27.82 -2.27
N LEU A 148 6.50 26.93 -3.26
CA LEU A 148 6.61 25.50 -3.01
C LEU A 148 7.85 25.18 -2.17
N ASP A 149 9.00 25.75 -2.50
CA ASP A 149 10.23 25.59 -1.72
C ASP A 149 10.05 26.10 -0.29
N LEU A 150 9.37 27.23 -0.08
CA LEU A 150 9.09 27.75 1.26
C LEU A 150 8.14 26.86 2.08
N LEU A 151 7.14 26.26 1.43
CA LEU A 151 6.21 25.33 2.07
C LEU A 151 6.86 23.97 2.40
N GLU A 152 7.76 23.50 1.53
CA GLU A 152 8.47 22.22 1.71
C GLU A 152 9.67 22.33 2.66
N ARG A 153 10.25 23.54 2.81
CA ARG A 153 11.30 23.80 3.79
C ARG A 153 10.78 23.54 5.19
N LYS A 154 11.18 22.39 5.76
CA LYS A 154 11.07 22.15 7.19
C LYS A 154 11.84 23.26 7.90
N THR A 155 11.14 24.07 8.69
CA THR A 155 11.69 25.18 9.50
C THR A 155 12.70 24.73 10.57
N ALA A 156 12.96 23.42 10.68
CA ALA A 156 13.97 22.82 11.54
C ALA A 156 15.39 23.10 11.00
N GLY A 157 15.88 24.32 11.19
CA GLY A 157 17.29 24.67 10.92
C GLY A 157 17.50 26.07 10.35
N ILE A 158 16.44 26.74 9.91
CA ILE A 158 16.51 28.15 9.51
C ILE A 158 16.44 28.99 10.77
N GLY A 159 17.34 29.98 10.90
CA GLY A 159 17.30 30.95 11.98
C GLY A 159 15.92 31.59 12.06
N LYS A 160 15.38 31.76 13.26
CA LYS A 160 14.01 32.21 13.49
C LYS A 160 13.67 33.51 12.75
N LEU A 161 14.62 34.45 12.71
CA LEU A 161 14.52 35.72 11.99
C LEU A 161 14.40 35.54 10.47
N ALA A 162 15.13 34.57 9.90
CA ALA A 162 15.09 34.27 8.46
C ALA A 162 13.74 33.65 8.03
N VAL A 163 13.00 33.00 8.93
CA VAL A 163 11.63 32.54 8.65
C VAL A 163 10.67 33.72 8.55
N CYS A 164 10.79 34.69 9.46
CA CYS A 164 9.99 35.92 9.39
C CYS A 164 10.27 36.69 8.10
N GLU A 165 11.54 36.90 7.76
CA GLU A 165 11.95 37.61 6.55
C GLU A 165 11.45 36.91 5.27
N ALA A 166 11.51 35.59 5.21
CA ALA A 166 11.06 34.84 4.05
C ALA A 166 9.55 35.00 3.78
N TRP A 167 8.72 35.03 4.83
CA TRP A 167 7.26 35.06 4.70
C TRP A 167 6.67 36.47 4.71
N LEU A 168 7.18 37.37 5.55
CA LEU A 168 6.67 38.72 5.74
C LEU A 168 7.57 39.80 5.13
N GLY A 169 8.82 39.49 4.81
CA GLY A 169 9.84 40.47 4.40
C GLY A 169 10.59 41.06 5.59
N CYS A 170 11.54 41.95 5.32
CA CYS A 170 12.33 42.61 6.36
C CYS A 170 11.51 43.71 7.04
N HIS A 171 11.29 43.59 8.35
CA HIS A 171 10.57 44.57 9.16
C HIS A 171 11.42 44.99 10.35
N THR A 172 11.38 46.27 10.69
CA THR A 172 12.07 46.82 11.87
C THR A 172 11.17 46.88 13.09
N GLU A 173 9.85 46.83 12.91
CA GLU A 173 8.84 47.02 13.96
C GLU A 173 7.71 46.00 13.85
N ARG A 174 7.09 45.67 15.00
CA ARG A 174 5.93 44.76 15.03
C ARG A 174 4.74 45.29 14.23
N ARG A 175 4.52 46.61 14.26
CA ARG A 175 3.38 47.26 13.60
C ARG A 175 3.44 47.09 12.08
N SER A 176 4.62 47.27 11.47
CA SER A 176 4.79 47.06 10.03
C SER A 176 4.62 45.59 9.64
N ALA A 177 5.18 44.68 10.45
CA ALA A 177 5.02 43.24 10.26
C ALA A 177 3.56 42.81 10.36
N ARG A 178 2.79 43.35 11.31
CA ARG A 178 1.36 43.10 11.49
C ARG A 178 0.54 43.52 10.27
N LYS A 179 0.73 44.74 9.80
CA LYS A 179 0.02 45.25 8.61
C LYS A 179 0.28 44.36 7.40
N LYS A 180 1.53 43.93 7.21
CA LYS A 180 1.90 43.00 6.14
C LYS A 180 1.25 41.63 6.32
N TYR A 181 1.26 41.10 7.54
CA TYR A 181 0.60 39.83 7.87
C TYR A 181 -0.91 39.89 7.59
N LEU A 182 -1.64 40.92 8.05
CA LEU A 182 -3.07 41.08 7.80
C LEU A 182 -3.39 41.19 6.30
N LEU A 183 -2.58 41.94 5.56
CA LEU A 183 -2.72 42.04 4.11
C LEU A 183 -2.58 40.68 3.41
N LEU A 184 -1.55 39.91 3.77
CA LEU A 184 -1.29 38.60 3.17
C LEU A 184 -2.34 37.56 3.58
N THR A 185 -2.77 37.55 4.85
CA THR A 185 -3.78 36.60 5.35
C THR A 185 -5.15 36.84 4.74
N ARG A 186 -5.58 38.09 4.55
CA ARG A 186 -6.81 38.41 3.81
C ARG A 186 -6.73 37.95 2.36
N LYS A 187 -5.56 38.01 1.73
CA LYS A 187 -5.36 37.62 0.34
C LYS A 187 -5.33 36.10 0.16
N TRP A 188 -4.65 35.40 1.07
CA TRP A 188 -4.51 33.95 1.09
C TRP A 188 -5.55 33.25 1.97
N HIS A 189 -6.66 33.93 2.30
CA HIS A 189 -7.75 33.34 3.06
C HIS A 189 -8.36 32.18 2.27
N PRO A 190 -8.45 30.95 2.82
CA PRO A 190 -8.86 29.77 2.03
C PRO A 190 -10.26 29.86 1.43
N ASP A 191 -11.20 30.59 2.05
CA ASP A 191 -12.52 30.86 1.47
C ASP A 191 -12.45 31.52 0.08
N LYS A 192 -11.43 32.34 -0.19
CA LYS A 192 -11.23 32.96 -1.52
C LYS A 192 -10.79 31.97 -2.60
N TRP A 193 -10.32 30.80 -2.16
CA TRP A 193 -9.78 29.73 -3.00
C TRP A 193 -10.72 28.51 -3.10
N ALA A 194 -11.85 28.55 -2.40
CA ALA A 194 -12.81 27.46 -2.36
C ALA A 194 -13.40 27.13 -3.74
N VAL A 195 -13.60 28.14 -4.58
CA VAL A 195 -14.16 27.97 -5.94
C VAL A 195 -13.17 27.26 -6.88
N GLN A 196 -11.88 27.41 -6.63
CA GLN A 196 -10.79 26.86 -7.44
C GLN A 196 -10.46 25.40 -7.07
N GLY A 197 -11.07 24.86 -6.01
CA GLY A 197 -11.00 23.46 -5.62
C GLY A 197 -10.25 23.19 -4.32
N GLU A 198 -10.42 21.97 -3.80
CA GLU A 198 -9.92 21.55 -2.47
C GLU A 198 -8.39 21.68 -2.34
N LEU A 199 -7.64 21.44 -3.42
CA LEU A 199 -6.19 21.54 -3.41
C LEU A 199 -5.74 23.00 -3.19
N CYS A 200 -6.40 23.97 -3.82
CA CYS A 200 -6.15 25.39 -3.64
C CYS A 200 -6.47 25.83 -2.20
N VAL A 201 -7.56 25.33 -1.64
CA VAL A 201 -7.93 25.56 -0.22
C VAL A 201 -6.87 24.99 0.72
N SER A 202 -6.39 23.77 0.46
CA SER A 202 -5.34 23.13 1.26
C SER A 202 -4.05 23.96 1.25
N ILE A 203 -3.62 24.38 0.05
CA ILE A 203 -2.42 25.22 -0.12
C ILE A 203 -2.59 26.57 0.58
N ALA A 204 -3.73 27.25 0.39
CA ALA A 204 -4.03 28.51 1.07
C ALA A 204 -4.00 28.35 2.59
N THR A 205 -4.51 27.24 3.10
CA THR A 205 -4.48 26.92 4.53
C THR A 205 -3.05 26.71 5.03
N GLU A 206 -2.21 26.01 4.27
CA GLU A 206 -0.79 25.85 4.61
C GLU A 206 -0.04 27.19 4.63
N VAL A 207 -0.24 28.03 3.61
CA VAL A 207 0.32 29.39 3.56
C VAL A 207 -0.14 30.21 4.76
N ALA A 208 -1.44 30.18 5.07
CA ALA A 208 -2.01 30.88 6.22
C ALA A 208 -1.36 30.42 7.55
N LYS A 209 -1.11 29.13 7.73
CA LYS A 209 -0.40 28.59 8.92
C LYS A 209 1.00 29.16 9.02
N GLN A 210 1.74 29.19 7.91
CA GLN A 210 3.11 29.71 7.90
C GLN A 210 3.15 31.22 8.18
N LEU A 211 2.18 31.98 7.64
CA LEU A 211 2.06 33.41 7.94
C LEU A 211 1.82 33.66 9.43
N VAL A 212 0.96 32.87 10.08
CA VAL A 212 0.71 32.96 11.54
C VAL A 212 2.00 32.68 12.30
N MET A 213 2.73 31.61 11.95
CA MET A 213 3.99 31.25 12.61
C MET A 213 5.06 32.33 12.41
N ALA A 214 5.17 32.89 11.20
CA ALA A 214 6.10 33.97 10.89
C ALA A 214 5.78 35.24 11.68
N TYR A 215 4.50 35.60 11.80
CA TYR A 215 4.07 36.75 12.59
C TYR A 215 4.31 36.54 14.09
N GLU A 216 4.01 35.36 14.63
CA GLU A 216 4.31 35.03 16.03
C GLU A 216 5.82 35.18 16.31
N GLN A 217 6.67 34.81 15.36
CA GLN A 217 8.10 34.98 15.48
C GLN A 217 8.51 36.45 15.43
N ALA A 218 7.93 37.24 14.52
CA ALA A 218 8.10 38.68 14.45
C ALA A 218 7.75 39.36 15.79
N CYS A 219 6.65 38.96 16.44
CA CYS A 219 6.25 39.47 17.75
C CYS A 219 7.27 39.20 18.86
N LYS A 220 8.05 38.11 18.75
CA LYS A 220 9.08 37.75 19.74
C LYS A 220 10.38 38.52 19.53
N GLU A 221 10.74 38.79 18.28
CA GLU A 221 12.06 39.34 17.91
C GLU A 221 12.06 40.85 17.72
N LEU A 222 10.98 41.41 17.18
CA LEU A 222 10.91 42.83 16.87
C LEU A 222 10.53 43.65 18.11
N PRO A 223 11.04 44.89 18.23
CA PRO A 223 10.65 45.80 19.29
C PRO A 223 9.16 46.15 19.17
N ASN A 224 8.50 46.27 20.31
CA ASN A 224 7.17 46.88 20.35
C ASN A 224 7.37 48.39 20.19
N SER A 225 6.96 48.97 19.06
CA SER A 225 6.96 50.42 18.92
C SER A 225 6.13 51.00 20.07
N ALA A 226 6.66 52.02 20.77
CA ALA A 226 5.93 52.68 21.82
C ALA A 226 4.53 53.07 21.31
N PRO A 227 3.46 52.90 22.11
CA PRO A 227 2.12 53.21 21.67
C PRO A 227 2.11 54.65 21.15
N ALA A 228 1.58 54.85 19.95
CA ALA A 228 1.40 56.18 19.42
C ALA A 228 0.61 56.98 20.48
N SER A 229 1.15 58.15 20.86
CA SER A 229 0.63 59.03 21.92
C SER A 229 -0.85 59.45 21.70
N THR A 230 -1.38 59.21 20.50
CA THR A 230 -2.75 59.50 20.10
C THR A 230 -3.70 58.33 20.34
N THR A 231 -4.77 58.58 21.10
CA THR A 231 -5.80 57.62 21.50
C THR A 231 -6.41 56.84 20.31
N PHE A 232 -6.52 57.48 19.14
CA PHE A 232 -7.02 56.86 17.91
C PHE A 232 -6.11 55.75 17.38
N ALA A 233 -4.80 55.96 17.34
CA ALA A 233 -3.86 54.97 16.83
C ALA A 233 -3.77 53.74 17.75
N ALA A 234 -3.95 53.93 19.06
CA ALA A 234 -4.03 52.83 20.02
C ALA A 234 -5.27 51.95 19.81
N GLN A 235 -6.40 52.54 19.37
CA GLN A 235 -7.62 51.78 19.10
C GLN A 235 -7.49 50.94 17.82
N GLU A 236 -6.96 51.51 16.74
CA GLU A 236 -6.70 50.78 15.49
C GLU A 236 -5.74 49.60 15.71
N ASP A 237 -4.67 49.80 16.48
CA ASP A 237 -3.71 48.73 16.76
C ASP A 237 -4.34 47.58 17.57
N ASN A 238 -5.30 47.87 18.45
CA ASN A 238 -6.05 46.84 19.20
C ASN A 238 -7.02 46.05 18.30
N ASP A 239 -7.70 46.72 17.37
CA ASP A 239 -8.61 46.07 16.42
C ASP A 239 -7.83 45.16 15.46
N GLU A 240 -6.67 45.63 14.99
CA GLU A 240 -5.76 44.82 14.16
C GLU A 240 -5.23 43.59 14.92
N ASP A 241 -4.86 43.72 16.21
CA ASP A 241 -4.42 42.58 17.03
C ASP A 241 -5.52 41.54 17.21
N ARG A 242 -6.76 42.00 17.44
CA ARG A 242 -7.92 41.12 17.53
C ARG A 242 -8.13 40.35 16.23
N GLU A 243 -8.05 41.02 15.08
CA GLU A 243 -8.18 40.37 13.77
C GLU A 243 -7.07 39.32 13.55
N CYS A 244 -5.83 39.61 13.98
CA CYS A 244 -4.72 38.65 13.90
C CYS A 244 -5.05 37.35 14.66
N HIS A 245 -5.64 37.49 15.84
CA HIS A 245 -6.02 36.39 16.72
C HIS A 245 -7.21 35.60 16.17
N GLU A 246 -8.19 36.28 15.58
CA GLU A 246 -9.34 35.66 14.91
C GLU A 246 -8.90 34.80 13.74
N PHE A 247 -8.04 35.34 12.88
CA PHE A 247 -7.53 34.61 11.73
C PHE A 247 -6.73 33.38 12.15
N ALA A 248 -5.79 33.52 13.10
CA ALA A 248 -5.03 32.38 13.60
C ALA A 248 -5.93 31.29 14.23
N SER A 249 -7.03 31.69 14.88
CA SER A 249 -8.02 30.74 15.42
C SER A 249 -8.72 29.96 14.34
N TRP A 250 -9.06 30.65 13.25
CA TRP A 250 -9.73 30.06 12.10
C TRP A 250 -8.84 29.03 11.40
N VAL A 251 -7.55 29.34 11.22
CA VAL A 251 -6.58 28.44 10.58
C VAL A 251 -6.18 27.25 11.49
N GLY A 252 -6.58 27.28 12.77
CA GLY A 252 -6.30 26.23 13.75
C GLY A 252 -4.88 26.27 14.30
N VAL A 253 -4.26 27.46 14.35
CA VAL A 253 -2.92 27.68 14.95
C VAL A 253 -3.07 28.43 16.27
N SER A 254 -2.53 27.85 17.35
CA SER A 254 -2.55 28.48 18.67
C SER A 254 -1.26 29.23 18.98
N PHE A 255 -1.35 30.48 19.45
CA PHE A 255 -0.21 31.27 19.94
C PHE A 255 -0.42 31.70 21.41
N LYS A 256 0.67 32.15 22.06
CA LYS A 256 0.65 32.62 23.45
C LYS A 256 -0.22 33.89 23.58
N GLY A 257 -1.27 33.84 24.41
CA GLY A 257 -2.24 34.93 24.60
C GLY A 257 -3.62 34.68 23.96
N MET A 258 -3.71 33.72 23.04
CA MET A 258 -4.97 33.35 22.37
C MET A 258 -6.01 32.76 23.33
N GLU A 259 -5.55 32.07 24.37
CA GLU A 259 -6.40 31.50 25.41
C GLU A 259 -7.12 32.58 26.21
N GLU A 260 -6.50 33.75 26.39
CA GLU A 260 -7.12 34.88 27.09
C GLU A 260 -8.24 35.50 26.25
N VAL A 261 -8.01 35.68 24.95
CA VAL A 261 -9.03 36.14 23.98
C VAL A 261 -10.17 35.12 23.83
N TRP A 262 -9.87 33.82 23.87
CA TRP A 262 -10.88 32.76 23.85
C TRP A 262 -11.70 32.71 25.15
N LYS A 263 -11.06 32.86 26.32
CA LYS A 263 -11.72 32.94 27.63
C LYS A 263 -12.64 34.16 27.71
N GLU A 264 -12.19 35.30 27.21
CA GLU A 264 -12.98 36.54 27.12
C GLU A 264 -14.24 36.35 26.26
N ARG A 265 -14.13 35.65 25.12
CA ARG A 265 -15.29 35.31 24.26
C ARG A 265 -16.28 34.34 24.87
N ARG A 266 -15.79 33.33 25.58
CA ARG A 266 -16.64 32.31 26.21
C ARG A 266 -17.25 32.79 27.53
N GLY A 267 -16.95 34.01 27.96
CA GLY A 267 -17.38 34.55 29.26
C GLY A 267 -16.78 33.78 30.44
N VAL A 268 -15.68 33.06 30.22
CA VAL A 268 -14.99 32.28 31.24
C VAL A 268 -14.13 33.26 32.04
N LYS A 269 -14.72 33.83 33.10
CA LYS A 269 -13.99 34.65 34.06
C LYS A 269 -12.95 33.79 34.79
N ARG A 270 -11.79 34.38 35.07
CA ARG A 270 -10.74 33.79 35.92
C ARG A 270 -11.28 33.48 37.31
#